data_AF-A0A1M4L763-F1
#
_entry.id   AF-A0A1M4L763-F1
#
_cell.length_a   1.000
_cell.length_b   1.000
_cell.length_c   1.000
_cell.angle_alpha   90.00
_cell.angle_beta   90.00
_cell.angle_gamma   90.00
#
_symmetry.space_group_name_H-M   'P 1'
#
loop_
_entity.id
_entity.type
_entity.pdbx_description
1 polymer ?
#
loop_
_entity_poly.entity_id
_entity_poly.type
_entity_poly.pdbx_seq_one_letter_code
_entity_poly.pdbx_strand_id
1 'polypeptide(L)'
;MKRTLRHALSCGRAWLRSLCGLPLRGHAALLLVGALLAPAAVAAPAQDTQGDAARGVLLRTLGPRAAALTLQRQPRGSGNDWYQVGADAGTLRVSGSSEVALAHGAYSYLQSIGAASVSWEGSRVALPAAYADFNGQRVVTPFAYRAYLNVCTYGYTTPWWDWARWEREIDWMALHGIDMPLAMEGQDYVWQALWREFGVSDADLAQYFSGPAFAPWQRMGNIEGYDAPLPQQWIEDKHALQQRILQRMRALGMKPVLPAFAGYVPKAFAQAHPQARIYRMRAWEGFHETYWLDPADPLFAKIAQRFIQLYDRTYGKGTYYLADAFNEMLPPIAADGSDARLASYGDSTANTANTAPPEVSPAQRDKRLADYGRALYESIHRANPDAVWVMQGWLFGADRHFWTPQAIAAFLREVPNDKLLVLDIGNDRYPGTWKLSDAFDGKQWIYGYVHNYGGSNPVYGDLAFYRDDLRALLADKDKQQLVGFGAFPEGLHTNSVVYEYMYALAWGGQ
;
A
#
# COMPACT_ATOMS: atom_id res chain seq x y z
N MET A 1 -61.53 7.98 -29.16
CA MET A 1 -62.46 7.18 -28.32
C MET A 1 -61.77 6.82 -27.01
N LYS A 2 -62.44 6.99 -25.85
CA LYS A 2 -62.12 6.49 -24.48
C LYS A 2 -60.66 6.66 -23.97
N ARG A 3 -60.36 7.68 -23.13
CA ARG A 3 -60.47 7.74 -21.63
C ARG A 3 -59.39 6.88 -20.92
N THR A 4 -58.61 7.36 -19.93
CA THR A 4 -58.94 8.10 -18.67
C THR A 4 -57.82 9.10 -18.26
N LEU A 5 -58.08 10.37 -17.84
CA LEU A 5 -58.45 10.89 -16.49
C LEU A 5 -57.38 10.62 -15.39
N ARG A 6 -56.86 11.56 -14.56
CA ARG A 6 -57.24 12.94 -14.08
C ARG A 6 -55.95 13.79 -13.88
N HIS A 7 -55.82 15.12 -13.92
CA HIS A 7 -56.58 16.31 -13.44
C HIS A 7 -56.51 16.65 -11.93
N ALA A 8 -55.76 17.71 -11.60
CA ALA A 8 -56.04 18.70 -10.53
C ALA A 8 -55.27 20.01 -10.83
N LEU A 9 -55.86 21.19 -10.58
CA LEU A 9 -55.35 22.51 -10.94
C LEU A 9 -55.43 23.50 -9.75
N SER A 10 -54.63 24.56 -9.86
CA SER A 10 -54.50 25.75 -8.98
C SER A 10 -55.79 26.38 -8.42
N CYS A 11 -55.68 27.09 -7.28
CA CYS A 11 -55.97 28.54 -7.22
C CYS A 11 -55.53 29.23 -5.91
N GLY A 12 -55.27 30.55 -5.96
CA GLY A 12 -55.01 31.42 -4.79
C GLY A 12 -54.23 32.69 -5.16
N ARG A 13 -54.89 33.86 -5.18
CA ARG A 13 -54.33 35.17 -5.60
C ARG A 13 -54.42 36.24 -4.50
N ALA A 14 -53.73 37.37 -4.75
CA ALA A 14 -53.72 38.66 -4.02
C ALA A 14 -52.78 38.70 -2.80
N TRP A 15 -52.05 39.80 -2.51
CA TRP A 15 -52.34 41.23 -2.74
C TRP A 15 -51.18 42.06 -3.34
N LEU A 16 -51.46 43.31 -3.76
CA LEU A 16 -50.52 44.30 -4.31
C LEU A 16 -50.64 45.66 -3.57
N ARG A 17 -49.53 46.44 -3.54
CA ARG A 17 -49.47 47.93 -3.32
C ARG A 17 -49.87 48.41 -1.90
N SER A 18 -49.48 49.55 -1.33
CA SER A 18 -48.58 50.71 -1.64
C SER A 18 -48.47 51.59 -0.33
N LEU A 19 -47.66 52.64 -0.12
CA LEU A 19 -46.64 53.43 -0.85
C LEU A 19 -45.82 54.31 0.16
N CYS A 20 -44.84 55.09 -0.35
CA CYS A 20 -44.28 56.36 0.18
C CYS A 20 -43.41 56.38 1.46
N GLY A 21 -42.31 57.17 1.43
CA GLY A 21 -41.63 57.66 2.64
C GLY A 21 -40.11 57.89 2.60
N LEU A 22 -39.57 58.71 1.68
CA LEU A 22 -38.23 59.34 1.84
C LEU A 22 -38.41 60.72 2.54
N PRO A 23 -37.52 61.15 3.45
CA PRO A 23 -36.29 61.83 2.99
C PRO A 23 -35.02 61.75 3.88
N LEU A 24 -33.87 61.84 3.20
CA LEU A 24 -32.61 62.57 3.51
C LEU A 24 -32.07 62.80 4.95
N ARG A 25 -30.77 62.46 5.07
CA ARG A 25 -29.69 63.07 5.90
C ARG A 25 -29.72 62.83 7.43
N GLY A 26 -28.78 62.01 7.90
CA GLY A 26 -28.42 61.88 9.32
C GLY A 26 -27.01 61.29 9.49
N HIS A 27 -26.17 62.01 10.22
CA HIS A 27 -24.74 61.80 10.48
C HIS A 27 -24.31 60.38 10.91
N ALA A 28 -23.06 60.05 10.58
CA ALA A 28 -22.42 58.82 11.03
C ALA A 28 -22.29 58.75 12.56
N ALA A 29 -22.64 57.59 13.13
CA ALA A 29 -22.30 57.21 14.50
C ALA A 29 -21.73 55.79 14.48
N LEU A 30 -20.46 55.64 14.87
CA LEU A 30 -19.87 54.31 15.09
C LEU A 30 -20.54 53.68 16.32
N LEU A 31 -21.30 52.61 16.12
CA LEU A 31 -21.67 51.68 17.18
C LEU A 31 -20.72 50.49 17.13
N LEU A 32 -19.73 50.51 18.02
CA LEU A 32 -18.87 49.37 18.33
C LEU A 32 -19.71 48.28 19.01
N VAL A 33 -20.31 47.40 18.22
CA VAL A 33 -20.86 46.14 18.71
C VAL A 33 -19.70 45.21 19.01
N GLY A 34 -19.31 45.15 20.28
CA GLY A 34 -18.33 44.20 20.77
C GLY A 34 -18.86 42.77 20.63
N ALA A 35 -18.50 42.10 19.53
CA ALA A 35 -18.76 40.69 19.37
C ALA A 35 -17.95 39.91 20.41
N LEU A 36 -18.63 39.43 21.45
CA LEU A 36 -18.06 38.47 22.39
C LEU A 36 -17.73 37.19 21.61
N LEU A 37 -16.45 37.04 21.28
CA LEU A 37 -15.89 35.80 20.76
C LEU A 37 -16.06 34.72 21.83
N ALA A 38 -17.12 33.92 21.72
CA ALA A 38 -17.20 32.67 22.45
C ALA A 38 -15.96 31.84 22.08
N PRO A 39 -15.18 31.34 23.06
CA PRO A 39 -14.03 30.51 22.75
C PRO A 39 -14.53 29.30 21.96
N ALA A 40 -13.91 29.04 20.81
CA ALA A 40 -14.19 27.83 20.05
C ALA A 40 -14.03 26.64 20.99
N ALA A 41 -15.09 25.83 21.13
CA ALA A 41 -15.05 24.66 21.98
C ALA A 41 -13.94 23.74 21.47
N VAL A 42 -12.82 23.70 22.19
CA VAL A 42 -11.75 22.75 21.94
C VAL A 42 -12.39 21.38 22.09
N ALA A 43 -12.54 20.67 20.98
CA ALA A 43 -13.01 19.29 21.02
C ALA A 43 -12.11 18.55 22.00
N ALA A 44 -12.69 18.01 23.07
CA ALA A 44 -11.95 17.19 24.00
C ALA A 44 -11.26 16.08 23.20
N PRO A 45 -9.98 15.76 23.47
CA PRO A 45 -9.35 14.63 22.81
C PRO A 45 -10.26 13.42 22.98
N ALA A 46 -10.59 12.77 21.87
CA ALA A 46 -11.40 11.56 21.91
C ALA A 46 -10.78 10.62 22.94
N GLN A 47 -11.59 10.08 23.85
CA GLN A 47 -11.09 9.12 24.83
C GLN A 47 -10.37 8.02 24.07
N ASP A 48 -9.09 7.83 24.36
CA ASP A 48 -8.26 6.83 23.72
C ASP A 48 -8.72 5.45 24.22
N THR A 49 -9.70 4.88 23.53
CA THR A 49 -10.40 3.67 23.95
C THR A 49 -9.50 2.45 23.75
N GLN A 50 -8.80 2.10 24.83
CA GLN A 50 -7.78 1.05 24.85
C GLN A 50 -8.36 -0.29 24.41
N GLY A 51 -7.98 -0.79 23.22
CA GLY A 51 -8.38 -2.10 22.74
C GLY A 51 -9.73 -2.14 22.01
N ASP A 52 -10.39 -1.02 21.70
CA ASP A 52 -11.70 -1.03 21.03
C ASP A 52 -11.64 -1.55 19.59
N ALA A 53 -10.58 -1.23 18.84
CA ALA A 53 -10.42 -1.73 17.48
C ALA A 53 -10.16 -3.24 17.49
N ALA A 54 -9.31 -3.71 18.42
CA ALA A 54 -9.08 -5.13 18.69
C ALA A 54 -10.38 -5.84 19.12
N ARG A 55 -11.18 -5.25 20.02
CA ARG A 55 -12.49 -5.78 20.44
C ARG A 55 -13.45 -5.92 19.25
N GLY A 56 -13.47 -4.94 18.36
CA GLY A 56 -14.23 -4.98 17.12
C GLY A 56 -13.86 -6.18 16.24
N VAL A 57 -12.55 -6.43 16.04
CA VAL A 57 -12.04 -7.60 15.31
C VAL A 57 -12.54 -8.89 15.96
N LEU A 58 -12.28 -9.05 17.26
CA LEU A 58 -12.59 -10.28 17.99
C LEU A 58 -14.10 -10.57 18.04
N LEU A 59 -14.96 -9.55 18.11
CA LEU A 59 -16.42 -9.73 18.04
C LEU A 59 -16.90 -10.20 16.66
N ARG A 60 -16.29 -9.72 15.57
CA ARG A 60 -16.66 -10.13 14.20
C ARG A 60 -16.14 -11.52 13.84
N THR A 61 -14.98 -11.92 14.34
CA THR A 61 -14.34 -13.20 13.99
C THR A 61 -14.60 -14.32 14.99
N LEU A 62 -14.68 -14.02 16.30
CA LEU A 62 -14.87 -15.00 17.38
C LEU A 62 -16.28 -14.94 18.01
N GLY A 63 -17.15 -14.07 17.50
CA GLY A 63 -18.54 -13.96 17.90
C GLY A 63 -18.77 -13.28 19.27
N PRO A 64 -20.03 -13.23 19.75
CA PRO A 64 -20.42 -12.38 20.87
C PRO A 64 -19.77 -12.76 22.21
N ARG A 65 -19.30 -14.01 22.40
CA ARG A 65 -18.55 -14.41 23.59
C ARG A 65 -17.21 -13.67 23.73
N ALA A 66 -16.65 -13.14 22.64
CA ALA A 66 -15.47 -12.28 22.69
C ALA A 66 -15.68 -11.00 23.52
N ALA A 67 -16.93 -10.58 23.77
CA ALA A 67 -17.23 -9.46 24.66
C ALA A 67 -16.69 -9.66 26.09
N ALA A 68 -16.62 -10.90 26.57
CA ALA A 68 -16.15 -11.23 27.92
C ALA A 68 -14.63 -11.09 28.09
N LEU A 69 -13.86 -10.95 27.01
CA LEU A 69 -12.40 -10.76 27.09
C LEU A 69 -12.07 -9.36 27.63
N THR A 70 -11.18 -9.30 28.62
CA THR A 70 -10.57 -8.05 29.08
C THR A 70 -9.37 -7.74 28.19
N LEU A 71 -9.37 -6.59 27.53
CA LEU A 71 -8.27 -6.12 26.69
C LEU A 71 -7.65 -4.88 27.34
N GLN A 72 -6.33 -4.80 27.40
CA GLN A 72 -5.61 -3.65 27.95
C GLN A 72 -4.43 -3.27 27.06
N ARG A 73 -4.57 -2.17 26.31
CA ARG A 73 -3.44 -1.62 25.56
C ARG A 73 -2.47 -0.94 26.51
N GLN A 74 -1.18 -1.26 26.39
CA GLN A 74 -0.10 -0.68 27.18
C GLN A 74 0.95 -0.04 26.26
N PRO A 75 1.77 0.91 26.72
CA PRO A 75 2.84 1.47 25.90
C PRO A 75 3.84 0.39 25.45
N ARG A 76 4.23 0.43 24.17
CA ARG A 76 5.24 -0.48 23.60
C ARG A 76 6.61 -0.35 24.28
N GLY A 77 6.97 0.87 24.69
CA GLY A 77 8.33 1.20 25.12
C GLY A 77 9.29 1.32 23.92
N SER A 78 10.58 1.07 24.17
CA SER A 78 11.64 1.10 23.15
C SER A 78 11.79 -0.21 22.35
N GLY A 79 11.02 -1.25 22.67
CA GLY A 79 11.04 -2.54 21.99
C GLY A 79 10.07 -2.64 20.81
N ASN A 80 10.01 -3.83 20.24
CA ASN A 80 9.01 -4.24 19.25
C ASN A 80 7.64 -4.49 19.90
N ASP A 81 6.66 -4.83 19.06
CA ASP A 81 5.32 -5.18 19.53
C ASP A 81 5.32 -6.46 20.39
N TRP A 82 4.43 -6.49 21.37
CA TRP A 82 4.33 -7.56 22.36
C TRP A 82 2.90 -7.77 22.82
N TYR A 83 2.60 -8.99 23.25
CA TYR A 83 1.37 -9.33 23.95
C TYR A 83 1.64 -10.22 25.17
N GLN A 84 0.68 -10.30 26.08
CA GLN A 84 0.68 -11.22 27.20
C GLN A 84 -0.76 -11.64 27.49
N VAL A 85 -0.98 -12.95 27.67
CA VAL A 85 -2.30 -13.51 27.97
C VAL A 85 -2.27 -14.16 29.35
N GLY A 86 -3.32 -13.94 30.14
CA GLY A 86 -3.59 -14.68 31.37
C GLY A 86 -5.08 -14.90 31.54
N ALA A 87 -5.47 -15.74 32.48
CA ALA A 87 -6.85 -15.85 32.93
C ALA A 87 -6.92 -15.85 34.45
N ASP A 88 -8.01 -15.30 34.97
CA ASP A 88 -8.25 -15.08 36.39
C ASP A 88 -9.76 -15.07 36.63
N ALA A 89 -10.24 -15.81 37.64
CA ALA A 89 -11.65 -15.98 37.96
C ALA A 89 -12.51 -16.36 36.73
N GLY A 90 -12.00 -17.26 35.88
CA GLY A 90 -12.71 -17.73 34.69
C GLY A 90 -12.67 -16.78 33.48
N THR A 91 -12.04 -15.60 33.58
CA THR A 91 -12.04 -14.57 32.53
C THR A 91 -10.67 -14.42 31.89
N LEU A 92 -10.62 -14.41 30.55
CA LEU A 92 -9.38 -14.18 29.79
C LEU A 92 -9.02 -12.68 29.78
N ARG A 93 -7.76 -12.37 30.11
CA ARG A 93 -7.16 -11.03 30.05
C ARG A 93 -6.01 -11.02 29.04
N VAL A 94 -6.01 -10.02 28.16
CA VAL A 94 -4.97 -9.81 27.15
C VAL A 94 -4.42 -8.39 27.29
N SER A 95 -3.11 -8.29 27.53
CA SER A 95 -2.36 -7.04 27.47
C SER A 95 -1.51 -7.00 26.21
N GLY A 96 -1.34 -5.83 25.59
CA GLY A 96 -0.50 -5.72 24.39
C GLY A 96 -0.11 -4.30 24.03
N SER A 97 0.93 -4.15 23.22
CA SER A 97 1.49 -2.86 22.80
C SER A 97 0.66 -2.09 21.78
N SER A 98 -0.15 -2.81 20.99
CA SER A 98 -0.94 -2.29 19.87
C SER A 98 -2.29 -3.01 19.77
N GLU A 99 -3.24 -2.45 19.00
CA GLU A 99 -4.53 -3.10 18.74
C GLU A 99 -4.34 -4.45 18.00
N VAL A 100 -3.38 -4.50 17.07
CA VAL A 100 -2.96 -5.74 16.39
C VAL A 100 -2.40 -6.76 17.39
N ALA A 101 -1.51 -6.35 18.31
CA ALA A 101 -0.96 -7.25 19.33
C ALA A 101 -2.05 -7.79 20.29
N LEU A 102 -3.06 -6.99 20.62
CA LEU A 102 -4.22 -7.43 21.41
C LEU A 102 -5.07 -8.47 20.66
N ALA A 103 -5.38 -8.23 19.39
CA ALA A 103 -6.16 -9.16 18.57
C ALA A 103 -5.39 -10.48 18.35
N HIS A 104 -4.11 -10.39 17.99
CA HIS A 104 -3.24 -11.54 17.79
C HIS A 104 -3.00 -12.34 19.07
N GLY A 105 -2.72 -11.69 20.20
CA GLY A 105 -2.52 -12.39 21.47
C GLY A 105 -3.76 -13.17 21.92
N ALA A 106 -4.95 -12.59 21.76
CA ALA A 106 -6.21 -13.29 22.00
C ALA A 106 -6.38 -14.51 21.07
N TYR A 107 -6.14 -14.34 19.76
CA TYR A 107 -6.26 -15.40 18.77
C TYR A 107 -5.28 -16.56 19.03
N SER A 108 -3.99 -16.24 19.19
CA SER A 108 -2.91 -17.19 19.43
C SER A 108 -3.19 -18.07 20.66
N TYR A 109 -3.62 -17.49 21.78
CA TYR A 109 -4.00 -18.30 22.94
C TYR A 109 -5.20 -19.21 22.65
N LEU A 110 -6.27 -18.68 22.05
CA LEU A 110 -7.49 -19.44 21.76
C LEU A 110 -7.24 -20.56 20.74
N GLN A 111 -6.32 -20.36 19.80
CA GLN A 111 -5.83 -21.38 18.88
C GLN A 111 -5.03 -22.46 19.61
N SER A 112 -4.12 -22.09 20.52
CA SER A 112 -3.30 -23.06 21.26
C SER A 112 -4.12 -24.04 22.14
N ILE A 113 -5.33 -23.65 22.56
CA ILE A 113 -6.29 -24.52 23.27
C ILE A 113 -7.36 -25.16 22.34
N GLY A 114 -7.26 -25.00 21.02
CA GLY A 114 -8.20 -25.55 20.04
C GLY A 114 -9.60 -24.90 20.04
N ALA A 115 -9.74 -23.73 20.65
CA ALA A 115 -11.00 -22.98 20.77
C ALA A 115 -11.25 -22.01 19.59
N ALA A 116 -10.23 -21.66 18.81
CA ALA A 116 -10.37 -20.82 17.62
C ALA A 116 -9.44 -21.26 16.47
N SER A 117 -9.92 -21.12 15.24
CA SER A 117 -9.14 -21.14 14.00
C SER A 117 -9.92 -20.35 12.94
N VAL A 118 -9.28 -19.42 12.26
CA VAL A 118 -9.90 -18.47 11.31
C VAL A 118 -9.05 -18.36 10.05
N SER A 119 -9.50 -18.99 8.96
CA SER A 119 -8.84 -18.96 7.66
C SER A 119 -9.76 -18.41 6.56
N TRP A 120 -9.26 -18.32 5.31
CA TRP A 120 -10.09 -17.92 4.17
C TRP A 120 -11.12 -19.00 3.78
N GLU A 121 -10.80 -20.27 3.98
CA GLU A 121 -11.63 -21.42 3.61
C GLU A 121 -12.73 -21.70 4.65
N GLY A 122 -12.57 -21.23 5.90
CA GLY A 122 -13.57 -21.38 6.94
C GLY A 122 -13.11 -20.91 8.32
N SER A 123 -13.96 -21.09 9.33
CA SER A 123 -13.60 -20.78 10.72
C SER A 123 -14.27 -21.75 11.67
N ARG A 124 -13.52 -22.15 12.71
CA ARG A 124 -14.00 -22.94 13.84
C ARG A 124 -13.85 -22.09 15.10
N VAL A 125 -14.95 -21.80 15.78
CA VAL A 125 -14.93 -21.05 17.04
C VAL A 125 -15.78 -21.77 18.08
N ALA A 126 -15.16 -22.09 19.21
CA ALA A 126 -15.74 -22.84 20.33
C ALA A 126 -15.20 -22.30 21.66
N LEU A 127 -15.40 -21.00 21.93
CA LEU A 127 -14.87 -20.34 23.12
C LEU A 127 -15.41 -20.99 24.42
N PRO A 128 -14.53 -21.37 25.37
CA PRO A 128 -14.93 -21.89 26.68
C PRO A 128 -15.90 -20.98 27.43
N ALA A 129 -16.70 -21.55 28.33
CA ALA A 129 -17.56 -20.78 29.24
C ALA A 129 -16.75 -20.12 30.38
N ALA A 130 -15.61 -20.70 30.74
CA ALA A 130 -14.64 -20.18 31.69
C ALA A 130 -13.24 -20.68 31.30
N TYR A 131 -12.21 -19.92 31.67
CA TYR A 131 -10.80 -20.27 31.48
C TYR A 131 -10.19 -20.68 32.83
N ALA A 132 -9.35 -21.72 32.86
CA ALA A 132 -8.57 -22.04 34.06
C ALA A 132 -7.59 -20.91 34.38
N ASP A 133 -7.31 -20.63 35.65
CA ASP A 133 -6.44 -19.51 36.02
C ASP A 133 -4.99 -19.77 35.58
N PHE A 134 -4.38 -18.80 34.90
CA PHE A 134 -2.96 -18.83 34.51
C PHE A 134 -2.42 -17.42 34.26
N ASN A 135 -1.10 -17.28 34.33
CA ASN A 135 -0.40 -16.07 33.89
C ASN A 135 0.65 -16.45 32.85
N GLY A 136 0.36 -16.19 31.57
CA GLY A 136 1.27 -16.47 30.48
C GLY A 136 2.48 -15.53 30.49
N GLN A 137 3.57 -15.96 29.86
CA GLN A 137 4.73 -15.12 29.63
C GLN A 137 4.43 -14.04 28.58
N ARG A 138 5.19 -12.94 28.60
CA ARG A 138 5.14 -11.94 27.53
C ARG A 138 5.78 -12.52 26.27
N VAL A 139 5.06 -12.46 25.16
CA VAL A 139 5.54 -12.77 23.81
C VAL A 139 5.90 -11.45 23.12
N VAL A 140 7.08 -11.38 22.51
CA VAL A 140 7.59 -10.19 21.82
C VAL A 140 8.03 -10.62 20.42
N THR A 141 7.57 -9.95 19.38
CA THR A 141 8.05 -10.24 18.01
C THR A 141 9.48 -9.70 17.83
N PRO A 142 10.39 -10.42 17.13
CA PRO A 142 11.70 -9.88 16.76
C PRO A 142 11.61 -8.81 15.66
N PHE A 143 10.43 -8.56 15.10
CA PHE A 143 10.20 -7.64 13.97
C PHE A 143 9.50 -6.35 14.38
N ALA A 144 9.93 -5.22 13.81
CA ALA A 144 9.22 -3.95 13.92
C ALA A 144 7.94 -3.94 13.06
N TYR A 145 7.95 -4.64 11.91
CA TYR A 145 6.84 -4.74 10.98
C TYR A 145 6.53 -6.18 10.57
N ARG A 146 5.24 -6.51 10.44
CA ARG A 146 4.76 -7.74 9.80
C ARG A 146 3.99 -7.34 8.54
N ALA A 147 4.62 -7.52 7.38
CA ALA A 147 4.14 -7.04 6.08
C ALA A 147 3.26 -8.06 5.35
N TYR A 148 2.36 -7.59 4.49
CA TYR A 148 1.43 -8.44 3.75
C TYR A 148 0.93 -7.85 2.43
N LEU A 149 0.51 -8.74 1.53
CA LEU A 149 0.03 -8.54 0.16
C LEU A 149 1.12 -8.20 -0.85
N ASN A 150 0.95 -8.71 -2.07
CA ASN A 150 1.71 -8.34 -3.25
C ASN A 150 0.94 -7.25 -4.03
N VAL A 151 1.60 -6.53 -4.93
CA VAL A 151 0.87 -5.71 -5.92
C VAL A 151 0.02 -6.59 -6.84
N CYS A 152 0.49 -7.78 -7.21
CA CYS A 152 -0.26 -8.74 -8.04
C CYS A 152 -1.57 -9.22 -7.39
N THR A 153 -1.69 -9.20 -6.05
CA THR A 153 -2.93 -9.57 -5.34
C THR A 153 -4.13 -8.70 -5.75
N TYR A 154 -3.86 -7.47 -6.16
CA TYR A 154 -4.87 -6.51 -6.63
C TYR A 154 -5.36 -6.76 -8.07
N GLY A 155 -4.75 -7.71 -8.79
CA GLY A 155 -5.24 -8.21 -10.09
C GLY A 155 -5.80 -9.63 -10.01
N TYR A 156 -5.12 -10.53 -9.29
CA TYR A 156 -5.55 -11.93 -9.21
C TYR A 156 -6.66 -12.19 -8.17
N THR A 157 -6.80 -11.36 -7.13
CA THR A 157 -7.71 -11.66 -6.01
C THR A 157 -8.70 -10.54 -5.70
N THR A 158 -8.25 -9.29 -5.50
CA THR A 158 -9.12 -8.21 -4.99
C THR A 158 -9.93 -7.38 -6.00
N PRO A 159 -9.84 -7.49 -7.36
CA PRO A 159 -10.56 -6.58 -8.26
C PRO A 159 -12.07 -6.46 -8.01
N TRP A 160 -12.70 -7.53 -7.54
CA TRP A 160 -14.14 -7.65 -7.31
C TRP A 160 -14.53 -7.72 -5.83
N TRP A 161 -13.60 -7.46 -4.91
CA TRP A 161 -13.90 -7.42 -3.48
C TRP A 161 -14.69 -6.15 -3.12
N ASP A 162 -15.77 -6.36 -2.38
CA ASP A 162 -16.54 -5.32 -1.72
C ASP A 162 -15.96 -4.99 -0.34
N TRP A 163 -16.61 -4.07 0.38
CA TRP A 163 -16.24 -3.79 1.77
C TRP A 163 -16.36 -5.02 2.67
N ALA A 164 -17.42 -5.82 2.53
CA ALA A 164 -17.64 -6.94 3.45
C ALA A 164 -16.51 -7.98 3.35
N ARG A 165 -15.93 -8.18 2.16
CA ARG A 165 -14.74 -9.03 1.98
C ARG A 165 -13.46 -8.37 2.50
N TRP A 166 -13.25 -7.08 2.24
CA TRP A 166 -12.08 -6.36 2.77
C TRP A 166 -12.07 -6.25 4.30
N GLU A 167 -13.23 -6.07 4.94
CA GLU A 167 -13.38 -6.10 6.40
C GLU A 167 -12.90 -7.42 6.99
N ARG A 168 -13.29 -8.55 6.39
CA ARG A 168 -12.82 -9.88 6.81
C ARG A 168 -11.31 -10.04 6.62
N GLU A 169 -10.73 -9.46 5.57
CA GLU A 169 -9.28 -9.54 5.37
C GLU A 169 -8.51 -8.73 6.41
N ILE A 170 -8.93 -7.49 6.71
CA ILE A 170 -8.23 -6.65 7.68
C ILE A 170 -8.41 -7.19 9.11
N ASP A 171 -9.55 -7.81 9.40
CA ASP A 171 -9.75 -8.57 10.64
C ASP A 171 -8.82 -9.79 10.71
N TRP A 172 -8.69 -10.56 9.62
CA TRP A 172 -7.75 -11.69 9.51
C TRP A 172 -6.30 -11.21 9.70
N MET A 173 -5.90 -10.10 9.07
CA MET A 173 -4.59 -9.45 9.26
C MET A 173 -4.31 -9.18 10.74
N ALA A 174 -5.27 -8.60 11.47
CA ALA A 174 -5.12 -8.28 12.88
C ALA A 174 -5.01 -9.53 13.77
N LEU A 175 -5.76 -10.60 13.48
CA LEU A 175 -5.61 -11.90 14.17
C LEU A 175 -4.23 -12.53 13.94
N HIS A 176 -3.63 -12.34 12.76
CA HIS A 176 -2.31 -12.87 12.40
C HIS A 176 -1.17 -11.90 12.74
N GLY A 177 -1.46 -10.82 13.47
CA GLY A 177 -0.45 -9.89 13.95
C GLY A 177 0.18 -9.01 12.86
N ILE A 178 -0.41 -8.95 11.67
CA ILE A 178 0.04 -8.16 10.51
C ILE A 178 -0.20 -6.67 10.79
N ASP A 179 0.80 -5.83 10.53
CA ASP A 179 0.70 -4.38 10.76
C ASP A 179 1.20 -3.50 9.62
N MET A 180 1.81 -4.05 8.56
CA MET A 180 2.26 -3.30 7.37
C MET A 180 1.71 -3.88 6.06
N PRO A 181 0.39 -3.86 5.83
CA PRO A 181 -0.19 -4.31 4.56
C PRO A 181 0.08 -3.30 3.44
N LEU A 182 0.21 -3.75 2.19
CA LEU A 182 -0.01 -2.88 1.04
C LEU A 182 -1.48 -2.42 1.01
N ALA A 183 -1.75 -1.22 0.48
CA ALA A 183 -3.09 -0.65 0.37
C ALA A 183 -3.29 0.05 -0.98
N MET A 184 -3.44 -0.74 -2.05
CA MET A 184 -3.36 -0.29 -3.44
C MET A 184 -4.71 -0.06 -4.15
N GLU A 185 -5.85 -0.23 -3.49
CA GLU A 185 -7.17 0.08 -4.07
C GLU A 185 -7.35 1.58 -4.34
N GLY A 186 -8.23 1.92 -5.28
CA GLY A 186 -8.69 3.31 -5.50
C GLY A 186 -7.64 4.29 -6.03
N GLN A 187 -6.43 3.82 -6.35
CA GLN A 187 -5.36 4.71 -6.85
C GLN A 187 -5.64 5.22 -8.28
N ASP A 188 -6.42 4.49 -9.07
CA ASP A 188 -6.75 4.84 -10.45
C ASP A 188 -7.62 6.11 -10.53
N TYR A 189 -8.39 6.39 -9.47
CA TYR A 189 -9.09 7.67 -9.28
C TYR A 189 -8.10 8.85 -9.19
N VAL A 190 -7.01 8.66 -8.44
CA VAL A 190 -5.94 9.66 -8.28
C VAL A 190 -5.13 9.78 -9.57
N TRP A 191 -4.83 8.68 -10.25
CA TRP A 191 -4.19 8.69 -11.57
C TRP A 191 -5.04 9.41 -12.62
N GLN A 192 -6.35 9.14 -12.67
CA GLN A 192 -7.26 9.80 -13.60
C GLN A 192 -7.33 11.32 -13.35
N ALA A 193 -7.42 11.74 -12.09
CA ALA A 193 -7.37 13.16 -11.73
C ALA A 193 -6.03 13.80 -12.11
N LEU A 194 -4.90 13.14 -11.83
CA LEU A 194 -3.56 13.60 -12.19
C LEU A 194 -3.40 13.80 -13.70
N TRP A 195 -3.72 12.78 -14.50
CA TRP A 195 -3.47 12.85 -15.93
C TRP A 195 -4.37 13.86 -16.65
N ARG A 196 -5.59 14.12 -16.14
CA ARG A 196 -6.43 15.25 -16.58
C ARG A 196 -5.76 16.60 -16.30
N GLU A 197 -5.17 16.80 -15.12
CA GLU A 197 -4.40 18.03 -14.80
C GLU A 197 -3.16 18.20 -15.70
N PHE A 198 -2.57 17.09 -16.16
CA PHE A 198 -1.46 17.06 -17.11
C PHE A 198 -1.89 16.97 -18.60
N GLY A 199 -3.16 17.27 -18.89
CA GLY A 199 -3.65 17.51 -20.26
C GLY A 199 -4.02 16.25 -21.07
N VAL A 200 -4.03 15.07 -20.47
CA VAL A 200 -4.47 13.83 -21.13
C VAL A 200 -6.01 13.81 -21.19
N SER A 201 -6.58 13.57 -22.37
CA SER A 201 -8.04 13.62 -22.55
C SER A 201 -8.73 12.37 -21.98
N ASP A 202 -10.04 12.47 -21.66
CA ASP A 202 -10.82 11.30 -21.23
C ASP A 202 -10.86 10.18 -22.29
N ALA A 203 -10.75 10.53 -23.58
CA ALA A 203 -10.67 9.55 -24.66
C ALA A 203 -9.33 8.79 -24.67
N ASP A 204 -8.22 9.47 -24.35
CA ASP A 204 -6.91 8.84 -24.21
C ASP A 204 -6.84 8.02 -22.92
N LEU A 205 -7.42 8.51 -21.81
CA LEU A 205 -7.48 7.77 -20.55
C LEU A 205 -8.33 6.50 -20.66
N ALA A 206 -9.40 6.53 -21.46
CA ALA A 206 -10.18 5.34 -21.80
C ALA A 206 -9.40 4.31 -22.64
N GLN A 207 -8.30 4.69 -23.28
CA GLN A 207 -7.37 3.77 -23.96
C GLN A 207 -6.13 3.42 -23.13
N TYR A 208 -5.86 4.17 -22.05
CA TYR A 208 -4.69 3.98 -21.19
C TYR A 208 -4.95 3.03 -20.02
N PHE A 209 -6.10 3.12 -19.35
CA PHE A 209 -6.37 2.26 -18.19
C PHE A 209 -6.88 0.87 -18.62
N SER A 210 -6.05 -0.13 -18.31
CA SER A 210 -6.30 -1.56 -18.50
C SER A 210 -7.45 -2.05 -17.62
N GLY A 211 -8.08 -3.16 -18.01
CA GLY A 211 -9.19 -3.75 -17.28
C GLY A 211 -8.86 -4.14 -15.83
N PRO A 212 -9.85 -4.23 -14.91
CA PRO A 212 -9.63 -4.39 -13.47
C PRO A 212 -8.67 -5.50 -13.03
N ALA A 213 -8.70 -6.65 -13.70
CA ALA A 213 -7.81 -7.78 -13.40
C ALA A 213 -6.34 -7.50 -13.75
N PHE A 214 -6.08 -6.57 -14.68
CA PHE A 214 -4.76 -6.26 -15.22
C PHE A 214 -4.12 -4.98 -14.64
N ALA A 215 -4.85 -4.28 -13.78
CA ALA A 215 -4.39 -3.07 -13.11
C ALA A 215 -3.00 -3.15 -12.44
N PRO A 216 -2.56 -4.24 -11.77
CA PRO A 216 -1.23 -4.24 -11.14
C PRO A 216 -0.06 -4.18 -12.15
N TRP A 217 -0.13 -4.90 -13.27
CA TRP A 217 0.92 -4.84 -14.30
C TRP A 217 1.01 -3.48 -14.96
N GLN A 218 -0.11 -2.75 -15.08
CA GLN A 218 -0.06 -1.36 -15.52
C GLN A 218 0.56 -0.44 -14.47
N ARG A 219 0.22 -0.59 -13.19
CA ARG A 219 0.78 0.24 -12.11
C ARG A 219 2.29 0.02 -11.93
N MET A 220 2.79 -1.17 -12.28
CA MET A 220 4.21 -1.50 -12.38
C MET A 220 4.87 -1.09 -13.72
N GLY A 221 4.08 -0.64 -14.70
CA GLY A 221 4.57 -0.17 -16.01
C GLY A 221 4.86 -1.25 -17.04
N ASN A 222 4.49 -2.50 -16.79
CA ASN A 222 4.67 -3.62 -17.72
C ASN A 222 3.74 -3.53 -18.94
N ILE A 223 2.53 -2.98 -18.76
CA ILE A 223 1.50 -2.85 -19.80
C ILE A 223 0.77 -1.50 -19.69
N GLU A 224 0.06 -1.09 -20.74
CA GLU A 224 -1.01 -0.08 -20.68
C GLU A 224 -2.16 -0.49 -21.62
N GLY A 225 -3.37 -0.02 -21.38
CA GLY A 225 -4.51 -0.16 -22.31
C GLY A 225 -5.07 -1.58 -22.56
N TYR A 226 -4.63 -2.61 -21.84
CA TYR A 226 -5.09 -3.98 -22.10
C TYR A 226 -6.50 -4.23 -21.53
N ASP A 227 -7.41 -4.73 -22.36
CA ASP A 227 -8.83 -4.92 -22.01
C ASP A 227 -9.51 -3.63 -21.51
N ALA A 228 -9.09 -2.49 -22.08
CA ALA A 228 -9.62 -1.16 -21.81
C ALA A 228 -10.97 -0.91 -22.53
N PRO A 229 -11.84 0.00 -22.03
CA PRO A 229 -11.60 0.94 -20.93
C PRO A 229 -11.87 0.33 -19.54
N LEU A 230 -11.06 0.73 -18.56
CA LEU A 230 -11.40 0.59 -17.14
C LEU A 230 -12.73 1.34 -16.85
N PRO A 231 -13.81 0.68 -16.39
CA PRO A 231 -15.11 1.33 -16.23
C PRO A 231 -15.10 2.42 -15.15
N GLN A 232 -15.63 3.61 -15.42
CA GLN A 232 -15.66 4.71 -14.44
C GLN A 232 -16.31 4.30 -13.11
N GLN A 233 -17.40 3.54 -13.14
CA GLN A 233 -18.07 3.08 -11.91
C GLN A 233 -17.12 2.25 -11.03
N TRP A 234 -16.25 1.41 -11.62
CA TRP A 234 -15.26 0.66 -10.87
C TRP A 234 -14.23 1.58 -10.21
N ILE A 235 -13.82 2.65 -10.90
CA ILE A 235 -12.89 3.67 -10.35
C ILE A 235 -13.52 4.37 -9.12
N GLU A 236 -14.79 4.78 -9.22
CA GLU A 236 -15.53 5.39 -8.11
C GLU A 236 -15.78 4.41 -6.94
N ASP A 237 -16.16 3.17 -7.23
CA ASP A 237 -16.40 2.14 -6.22
C ASP A 237 -15.10 1.79 -5.46
N LYS A 238 -13.98 1.67 -6.18
CA LYS A 238 -12.66 1.45 -5.58
C LYS A 238 -12.17 2.66 -4.79
N HIS A 239 -12.51 3.89 -5.21
CA HIS A 239 -12.26 5.09 -4.42
C HIS A 239 -12.98 5.06 -3.07
N ALA A 240 -14.29 4.82 -3.06
CA ALA A 240 -15.09 4.71 -1.84
C ALA A 240 -14.64 3.54 -0.95
N LEU A 241 -14.22 2.43 -1.55
CA LEU A 241 -13.68 1.26 -0.85
C LEU A 241 -12.36 1.57 -0.13
N GLN A 242 -11.41 2.23 -0.80
CA GLN A 242 -10.10 2.55 -0.25
C GLN A 242 -10.19 3.48 0.97
N GLN A 243 -11.15 4.42 0.99
CA GLN A 243 -11.41 5.25 2.17
C GLN A 243 -11.73 4.42 3.41
N ARG A 244 -12.56 3.37 3.26
CA ARG A 244 -12.95 2.47 4.35
C ARG A 244 -11.81 1.54 4.78
N ILE A 245 -11.03 1.02 3.81
CA ILE A 245 -9.83 0.21 4.06
C ILE A 245 -8.84 0.98 4.93
N LEU A 246 -8.45 2.18 4.50
CA LEU A 246 -7.48 3.01 5.22
C LEU A 246 -8.02 3.48 6.59
N GLN A 247 -9.32 3.74 6.72
CA GLN A 247 -9.93 4.04 8.01
C GLN A 247 -9.77 2.87 9.00
N ARG A 248 -10.06 1.63 8.57
CA ARG A 248 -9.92 0.44 9.43
C ARG A 248 -8.46 0.12 9.76
N MET A 249 -7.57 0.18 8.77
CA MET A 249 -6.13 -0.02 8.98
C MET A 249 -5.57 0.98 10.00
N ARG A 250 -5.90 2.28 9.86
CA ARG A 250 -5.48 3.33 10.81
C ARG A 250 -6.08 3.12 12.21
N ALA A 251 -7.33 2.69 12.32
CA ALA A 251 -7.96 2.39 13.61
C ALA A 251 -7.27 1.23 14.35
N LEU A 252 -6.69 0.28 13.62
CA LEU A 252 -5.87 -0.82 14.17
C LEU A 252 -4.40 -0.44 14.39
N GLY A 253 -4.00 0.80 14.07
CA GLY A 253 -2.62 1.27 14.19
C GLY A 253 -1.68 0.81 13.07
N MET A 254 -2.20 0.10 12.05
CA MET A 254 -1.43 -0.42 10.92
C MET A 254 -0.75 0.71 10.12
N LYS A 255 0.33 0.35 9.42
CA LYS A 255 1.16 1.20 8.56
C LYS A 255 0.96 0.80 7.09
N PRO A 256 -0.15 1.22 6.45
CA PRO A 256 -0.39 0.87 5.06
C PRO A 256 0.70 1.42 4.16
N VAL A 257 1.21 0.58 3.24
CA VAL A 257 2.06 1.01 2.13
C VAL A 257 1.17 1.51 1.01
N LEU A 258 1.30 2.79 0.67
CA LEU A 258 0.51 3.50 -0.34
C LEU A 258 1.25 3.53 -1.69
N PRO A 259 0.61 3.77 -2.83
CA PRO A 259 1.32 3.95 -4.11
C PRO A 259 2.04 5.32 -4.18
N ALA A 260 3.04 5.41 -5.05
CA ALA A 260 3.67 6.65 -5.53
C ALA A 260 4.04 6.54 -7.02
N PHE A 261 4.42 7.66 -7.63
CA PHE A 261 4.80 7.73 -9.04
C PHE A 261 6.21 7.16 -9.26
N ALA A 262 6.30 6.13 -10.10
CA ALA A 262 7.54 5.44 -10.46
C ALA A 262 8.09 5.79 -11.86
N GLY A 263 7.44 6.71 -12.59
CA GLY A 263 7.90 7.22 -13.89
C GLY A 263 7.03 6.85 -15.10
N TYR A 264 6.18 5.83 -15.02
CA TYR A 264 5.35 5.44 -16.17
C TYR A 264 4.25 6.45 -16.47
N VAL A 265 4.14 6.85 -17.74
CA VAL A 265 3.23 7.90 -18.22
C VAL A 265 2.38 7.39 -19.39
N PRO A 266 1.15 7.91 -19.60
CA PRO A 266 0.33 7.56 -20.76
C PRO A 266 1.02 7.89 -22.08
N LYS A 267 0.84 7.04 -23.10
CA LYS A 267 1.24 7.31 -24.50
C LYS A 267 0.88 8.72 -25.00
N ALA A 268 -0.34 9.17 -24.74
CA ALA A 268 -0.80 10.51 -25.12
C ALA A 268 -0.03 11.64 -24.40
N PHE A 269 0.33 11.44 -23.12
CA PHE A 269 1.20 12.36 -22.40
C PHE A 269 2.60 12.41 -23.04
N ALA A 270 3.18 11.25 -23.39
CA ALA A 270 4.47 11.17 -24.06
C ALA A 270 4.47 11.86 -25.43
N GLN A 271 3.40 11.69 -26.22
CA GLN A 271 3.21 12.35 -27.51
C GLN A 271 3.07 13.88 -27.37
N ALA A 272 2.38 14.35 -26.32
CA ALA A 272 2.21 15.78 -26.05
C ALA A 272 3.49 16.46 -25.51
N HIS A 273 4.45 15.69 -24.99
CA HIS A 273 5.69 16.20 -24.39
C HIS A 273 6.94 15.71 -25.13
N PRO A 274 7.11 16.00 -26.44
CA PRO A 274 8.17 15.43 -27.25
C PRO A 274 9.59 15.90 -26.89
N GLN A 275 9.72 16.91 -26.01
CA GLN A 275 11.00 17.41 -25.48
C GLN A 275 11.34 16.86 -24.08
N ALA A 276 10.43 16.08 -23.47
CA ALA A 276 10.68 15.44 -22.19
C ALA A 276 11.52 14.17 -22.38
N ARG A 277 12.30 13.81 -21.37
CA ARG A 277 13.10 12.59 -21.34
C ARG A 277 12.23 11.36 -21.09
N ILE A 278 11.37 11.02 -22.04
CA ILE A 278 10.46 9.88 -21.96
C ILE A 278 10.96 8.76 -22.87
N TYR A 279 11.33 7.65 -22.27
CA TYR A 279 11.80 6.45 -22.94
C TYR A 279 10.63 5.56 -23.35
N ARG A 280 10.63 5.10 -24.61
CA ARG A 280 9.79 3.99 -25.05
C ARG A 280 10.40 2.69 -24.53
N MET A 281 9.74 2.05 -23.57
CA MET A 281 10.22 0.83 -22.94
C MET A 281 10.00 -0.39 -23.86
N ARG A 282 10.69 -1.49 -23.57
CA ARG A 282 10.50 -2.74 -24.32
C ARG A 282 9.08 -3.27 -24.18
N ALA A 283 8.61 -4.04 -25.15
CA ALA A 283 7.49 -4.93 -24.98
C ALA A 283 7.78 -5.95 -23.86
N TRP A 284 6.78 -6.21 -23.01
CA TRP A 284 6.82 -7.23 -21.94
C TRP A 284 5.83 -8.35 -22.29
N GLU A 285 6.28 -9.61 -22.24
CA GLU A 285 5.47 -10.84 -22.41
C GLU A 285 4.34 -10.82 -23.47
N GLY A 286 4.61 -10.24 -24.64
CA GLY A 286 3.69 -10.21 -25.79
C GLY A 286 2.74 -9.01 -25.84
N PHE A 287 2.77 -8.12 -24.83
CA PHE A 287 2.10 -6.82 -24.85
C PHE A 287 2.93 -5.77 -25.59
N HIS A 288 2.34 -4.63 -25.96
CA HIS A 288 3.05 -3.53 -26.63
C HIS A 288 3.92 -2.72 -25.64
N GLU A 289 4.66 -1.74 -26.16
CA GLU A 289 5.47 -0.83 -25.35
C GLU A 289 4.66 -0.08 -24.26
N THR A 290 5.38 0.38 -23.24
CA THR A 290 4.96 1.46 -22.32
C THR A 290 5.95 2.62 -22.38
N TYR A 291 5.65 3.73 -21.69
CA TYR A 291 6.45 4.96 -21.74
C TYR A 291 6.89 5.37 -20.33
N TRP A 292 8.20 5.57 -20.14
CA TRP A 292 8.79 5.87 -18.84
C TRP A 292 9.56 7.20 -18.84
N LEU A 293 9.12 8.14 -18.01
CA LEU A 293 9.74 9.44 -17.80
C LEU A 293 10.96 9.30 -16.89
N ASP A 294 12.11 9.81 -17.35
CA ASP A 294 13.36 9.80 -16.59
C ASP A 294 13.26 10.66 -15.31
N PRO A 295 13.67 10.15 -14.14
CA PRO A 295 13.70 10.89 -12.88
C PRO A 295 14.49 12.21 -12.89
N ALA A 296 15.44 12.39 -13.81
CA ALA A 296 16.17 13.63 -14.00
C ALA A 296 15.39 14.70 -14.79
N ASP A 297 14.26 14.36 -15.41
CA ASP A 297 13.41 15.33 -16.11
C ASP A 297 12.66 16.24 -15.10
N PRO A 298 12.61 17.57 -15.32
CA PRO A 298 11.86 18.49 -14.48
C PRO A 298 10.36 18.18 -14.34
N LEU A 299 9.75 17.42 -15.26
CA LEU A 299 8.37 16.96 -15.15
C LEU A 299 8.21 15.85 -14.10
N PHE A 300 9.21 14.98 -13.91
CA PHE A 300 9.10 13.83 -13.01
C PHE A 300 8.78 14.29 -11.58
N ALA A 301 9.59 15.20 -11.05
CA ALA A 301 9.40 15.73 -9.71
C ALA A 301 8.07 16.49 -9.55
N LYS A 302 7.56 17.13 -10.61
CA LYS A 302 6.25 17.81 -10.59
C LYS A 302 5.10 16.80 -10.53
N ILE A 303 5.15 15.77 -11.36
CA ILE A 303 4.13 14.71 -11.45
C ILE A 303 4.11 13.90 -10.14
N ALA A 304 5.27 13.46 -9.65
CA ALA A 304 5.39 12.73 -8.39
C ALA A 304 4.86 13.53 -7.19
N GLN A 305 5.29 14.79 -7.06
CA GLN A 305 4.83 15.65 -5.99
C GLN A 305 3.31 15.89 -6.09
N ARG A 306 2.79 16.08 -7.31
CA ARG A 306 1.36 16.31 -7.52
C ARG A 306 0.52 15.07 -7.23
N PHE A 307 1.00 13.87 -7.60
CA PHE A 307 0.33 12.62 -7.28
C PHE A 307 0.18 12.43 -5.76
N ILE A 308 1.27 12.59 -4.99
CA ILE A 308 1.21 12.46 -3.53
C ILE A 308 0.28 13.53 -2.92
N GLN A 309 0.31 14.78 -3.41
CA GLN A 309 -0.62 15.82 -2.96
C GLN A 309 -2.09 15.48 -3.25
N LEU A 310 -2.39 14.87 -4.40
CA LEU A 310 -3.75 14.42 -4.73
C LEU A 310 -4.14 13.23 -3.84
N TYR A 311 -3.27 12.23 -3.69
CA TYR A 311 -3.50 11.07 -2.84
C TYR A 311 -3.75 11.47 -1.38
N ASP A 312 -2.89 12.32 -0.81
CA ASP A 312 -3.00 12.81 0.57
C ASP A 312 -4.30 13.62 0.79
N ARG A 313 -4.80 14.35 -0.23
CA ARG A 313 -6.10 15.04 -0.17
C ARG A 313 -7.28 14.08 -0.24
N THR A 314 -7.18 13.02 -1.04
CA THR A 314 -8.26 12.05 -1.30
C THR A 314 -8.40 11.02 -0.18
N TYR A 315 -7.27 10.61 0.41
CA TYR A 315 -7.17 9.47 1.33
C TYR A 315 -6.46 9.77 2.66
N GLY A 316 -5.89 10.97 2.83
CA GLY A 316 -5.10 11.34 4.00
C GLY A 316 -3.64 10.89 3.91
N LYS A 317 -2.75 11.72 4.49
CA LYS A 317 -1.29 11.52 4.49
C LYS A 317 -0.85 10.13 4.96
N GLY A 318 0.18 9.58 4.32
CA GLY A 318 0.85 8.34 4.69
C GLY A 318 2.29 8.53 5.19
N THR A 319 2.96 7.39 5.42
CA THR A 319 4.38 7.33 5.78
C THR A 319 5.18 6.45 4.82
N TYR A 320 4.58 5.39 4.29
CA TYR A 320 5.25 4.42 3.40
C TYR A 320 4.65 4.51 2.01
N TYR A 321 5.49 4.75 1.00
CA TYR A 321 5.05 4.96 -0.39
C TYR A 321 5.85 4.06 -1.33
N LEU A 322 5.17 3.08 -1.95
CA LEU A 322 5.70 2.16 -2.95
C LEU A 322 5.92 2.86 -4.28
N ALA A 323 7.15 2.83 -4.80
CA ALA A 323 7.44 3.23 -6.17
C ALA A 323 8.42 2.22 -6.80
N ASP A 324 7.92 1.40 -7.71
CA ASP A 324 8.67 0.36 -8.41
C ASP A 324 8.77 0.71 -9.90
N ALA A 325 9.94 1.20 -10.33
CA ALA A 325 10.16 1.65 -11.71
C ALA A 325 10.55 0.50 -12.67
N PHE A 326 11.05 -0.62 -12.13
CA PHE A 326 11.84 -1.61 -12.89
C PHE A 326 11.43 -3.05 -12.58
N ASN A 327 10.15 -3.29 -12.29
CA ASN A 327 9.65 -4.66 -12.07
C ASN A 327 9.67 -5.44 -13.39
N GLU A 328 10.59 -6.40 -13.52
CA GLU A 328 10.83 -7.21 -14.74
C GLU A 328 11.17 -6.36 -15.99
N MET A 329 11.68 -5.15 -15.76
CA MET A 329 11.98 -4.15 -16.78
C MET A 329 13.35 -3.56 -16.50
N LEU A 330 14.26 -3.60 -17.47
CA LEU A 330 15.61 -3.07 -17.30
C LEU A 330 15.63 -1.53 -17.41
N PRO A 331 16.39 -0.81 -16.55
CA PRO A 331 16.50 0.64 -16.67
C PRO A 331 17.26 1.08 -17.94
N PRO A 332 16.87 2.21 -18.58
CA PRO A 332 17.47 2.67 -19.85
C PRO A 332 18.86 3.30 -19.64
N ILE A 333 19.92 2.48 -19.62
CA ILE A 333 21.29 2.90 -19.25
C ILE A 333 22.30 2.95 -20.42
N ALA A 334 21.87 2.79 -21.68
CA ALA A 334 22.75 2.73 -22.86
C ALA A 334 23.60 4.00 -23.16
N ALA A 335 24.65 3.84 -23.96
CA ALA A 335 25.71 4.84 -24.17
C ALA A 335 25.28 6.07 -24.98
N ASP A 336 24.22 5.96 -25.76
CA ASP A 336 23.65 7.03 -26.57
C ASP A 336 23.02 8.14 -25.70
N GLY A 337 22.59 7.95 -24.44
CA GLY A 337 21.32 7.26 -24.11
C GLY A 337 20.12 8.05 -24.65
N SER A 338 20.14 8.33 -25.95
CA SER A 338 19.55 9.45 -26.68
C SER A 338 19.81 10.86 -26.14
N ASP A 339 20.86 11.08 -25.33
CA ASP A 339 21.27 12.33 -24.65
C ASP A 339 20.15 13.09 -23.89
N ALA A 340 20.39 13.42 -22.62
CA ALA A 340 19.53 14.28 -21.80
C ALA A 340 19.30 15.70 -22.36
N ARG A 341 20.05 16.11 -23.38
CA ARG A 341 19.86 17.38 -24.10
C ARG A 341 19.26 17.24 -25.50
N LEU A 342 19.01 16.01 -25.99
CA LEU A 342 18.48 15.74 -27.35
C LEU A 342 17.26 14.82 -27.38
N ALA A 343 16.84 14.26 -26.23
CA ALA A 343 15.67 13.40 -26.09
C ALA A 343 14.46 13.94 -26.87
N SER A 344 14.01 13.14 -27.84
CA SER A 344 12.89 13.43 -28.73
C SER A 344 11.92 12.26 -28.72
N TYR A 345 10.61 12.51 -28.65
CA TYR A 345 9.61 11.43 -28.74
C TYR A 345 9.85 10.56 -29.98
N GLY A 346 10.07 9.26 -29.76
CA GLY A 346 10.31 8.28 -30.81
C GLY A 346 11.72 7.70 -30.86
N ASP A 347 12.67 8.15 -30.02
CA ASP A 347 13.98 7.50 -29.91
C ASP A 347 13.84 6.07 -29.36
N SER A 348 13.82 5.09 -30.28
CA SER A 348 13.37 3.72 -30.06
C SER A 348 14.45 2.70 -30.46
N THR A 349 15.61 2.76 -29.80
CA THR A 349 16.69 1.75 -29.95
C THR A 349 16.89 0.89 -28.69
N ALA A 350 16.04 1.07 -27.67
CA ALA A 350 16.21 0.44 -26.36
C ALA A 350 16.21 -1.11 -26.36
N ASN A 351 15.71 -1.79 -27.41
CA ASN A 351 15.88 -3.25 -27.65
C ASN A 351 15.41 -3.67 -29.06
N THR A 352 16.21 -3.40 -30.11
CA THR A 352 16.06 -4.09 -31.41
C THR A 352 17.16 -5.11 -31.62
N ALA A 353 16.84 -6.33 -32.03
CA ALA A 353 17.74 -7.48 -32.11
C ALA A 353 18.90 -7.39 -33.14
N ASN A 354 19.16 -6.23 -33.74
CA ASN A 354 20.11 -6.04 -34.85
C ASN A 354 21.09 -4.86 -34.68
N THR A 355 21.43 -4.49 -33.43
CA THR A 355 22.78 -4.04 -33.03
C THR A 355 22.80 -3.96 -31.51
N ALA A 356 23.72 -4.67 -30.85
CA ALA A 356 23.97 -4.43 -29.44
C ALA A 356 24.54 -3.01 -29.27
N PRO A 357 23.87 -2.10 -28.53
CA PRO A 357 24.45 -0.79 -28.26
C PRO A 357 25.76 -0.99 -27.46
N PRO A 358 26.79 -0.16 -27.68
CA PRO A 358 28.08 -0.34 -27.02
C PRO A 358 27.92 -0.28 -25.50
N GLU A 359 28.52 -1.25 -24.81
CA GLU A 359 28.40 -1.37 -23.35
C GLU A 359 28.86 -0.08 -22.65
N VAL A 360 28.00 0.43 -21.77
CA VAL A 360 28.33 1.58 -20.92
C VAL A 360 29.30 1.12 -19.84
N SER A 361 30.37 1.90 -19.63
CA SER A 361 31.36 1.58 -18.60
C SER A 361 30.68 1.42 -17.22
N PRO A 362 31.12 0.48 -16.36
CA PRO A 362 30.50 0.26 -15.06
C PRO A 362 30.35 1.55 -14.24
N ALA A 363 31.34 2.44 -14.26
CA ALA A 363 31.28 3.73 -13.56
C ALA A 363 30.14 4.65 -14.07
N GLN A 364 29.87 4.66 -15.38
CA GLN A 364 28.76 5.43 -15.96
C GLN A 364 27.40 4.79 -15.66
N ARG A 365 27.29 3.46 -15.72
CA ARG A 365 26.10 2.69 -15.32
C ARG A 365 25.75 3.00 -13.86
N ASP A 366 26.74 2.86 -12.98
CA ASP A 366 26.58 3.05 -11.54
C ASP A 366 26.21 4.50 -11.20
N LYS A 367 26.79 5.49 -11.89
CA LYS A 367 26.37 6.89 -11.72
C LYS A 367 24.90 7.10 -12.12
N ARG A 368 24.43 6.54 -13.24
CA ARG A 368 23.04 6.69 -13.67
C ARG A 368 22.06 6.00 -12.70
N LEU A 369 22.40 4.80 -12.23
CA LEU A 369 21.62 4.10 -11.20
C LEU A 369 21.52 4.93 -9.91
N ALA A 370 22.64 5.49 -9.45
CA ALA A 370 22.69 6.40 -8.30
C ALA A 370 21.82 7.64 -8.47
N ASP A 371 21.87 8.28 -9.66
CA ASP A 371 21.02 9.42 -9.97
C ASP A 371 19.52 9.05 -10.03
N TYR A 372 19.18 7.86 -10.53
CA TYR A 372 17.79 7.36 -10.54
C TYR A 372 17.26 7.09 -9.12
N GLY A 373 18.01 6.37 -8.29
CA GLY A 373 17.62 6.11 -6.90
C GLY A 373 17.46 7.40 -6.09
N ARG A 374 18.41 8.34 -6.24
CA ARG A 374 18.34 9.67 -5.62
C ARG A 374 17.09 10.43 -6.06
N ALA A 375 16.81 10.48 -7.36
CA ALA A 375 15.71 11.27 -7.90
C ALA A 375 14.33 10.67 -7.57
N LEU A 376 14.19 9.33 -7.55
CA LEU A 376 13.00 8.63 -7.04
C LEU A 376 12.74 9.01 -5.58
N TYR A 377 13.74 8.87 -4.71
CA TYR A 377 13.66 9.30 -3.31
C TYR A 377 13.29 10.78 -3.15
N GLU A 378 14.03 11.68 -3.81
CA GLU A 378 13.80 13.13 -3.74
C GLU A 378 12.37 13.50 -4.18
N SER A 379 11.81 12.81 -5.17
CA SER A 379 10.46 13.06 -5.68
C SER A 379 9.36 12.82 -4.63
N ILE A 380 9.52 11.75 -3.83
CA ILE A 380 8.63 11.40 -2.72
C ILE A 380 8.87 12.37 -1.55
N HIS A 381 10.13 12.59 -1.18
CA HIS A 381 10.54 13.45 -0.06
C HIS A 381 10.08 14.91 -0.23
N ARG A 382 10.12 15.46 -1.45
CA ARG A 382 9.63 16.81 -1.77
C ARG A 382 8.12 16.98 -1.58
N ALA A 383 7.35 15.91 -1.59
CA ALA A 383 5.92 15.93 -1.27
C ALA A 383 5.67 15.74 0.22
N ASN A 384 6.43 14.81 0.84
CA ASN A 384 6.28 14.40 2.22
C ASN A 384 7.67 14.10 2.83
N PRO A 385 8.28 15.03 3.56
CA PRO A 385 9.62 14.84 4.14
C PRO A 385 9.72 13.68 5.15
N ASP A 386 8.59 13.32 5.77
CA ASP A 386 8.47 12.21 6.73
C ASP A 386 8.39 10.85 6.03
N ALA A 387 8.15 10.82 4.72
CA ALA A 387 7.94 9.59 3.97
C ALA A 387 9.21 8.71 3.90
N VAL A 388 8.95 7.41 3.80
CA VAL A 388 9.88 6.35 3.47
C VAL A 388 9.47 5.81 2.10
N TRP A 389 10.41 5.80 1.16
CA TRP A 389 10.23 5.10 -0.11
C TRP A 389 10.25 3.59 0.17
N VAL A 390 9.26 2.87 -0.35
CA VAL A 390 9.22 1.41 -0.35
C VAL A 390 9.46 0.91 -1.77
N MET A 391 10.26 -0.13 -1.93
CA MET A 391 10.45 -0.81 -3.21
C MET A 391 10.43 -2.33 -3.06
N GLN A 392 10.03 -3.03 -4.12
CA GLN A 392 10.12 -4.48 -4.23
C GLN A 392 11.53 -4.90 -4.66
N GLY A 393 12.15 -5.80 -3.91
CA GLY A 393 13.45 -6.39 -4.21
C GLY A 393 13.41 -7.47 -5.32
N TRP A 394 12.22 -7.83 -5.82
CA TRP A 394 12.03 -8.88 -6.85
C TRP A 394 12.98 -8.73 -8.04
N LEU A 395 13.11 -7.51 -8.56
CA LEU A 395 13.97 -7.17 -9.69
C LEU A 395 15.45 -7.54 -9.48
N PHE A 396 15.96 -7.48 -8.24
CA PHE A 396 17.34 -7.87 -7.93
C PHE A 396 17.58 -9.39 -8.08
N GLY A 397 16.55 -10.20 -7.79
CA GLY A 397 16.60 -11.66 -7.96
C GLY A 397 16.27 -12.10 -9.39
N ALA A 398 15.20 -11.53 -9.97
CA ALA A 398 14.71 -11.87 -11.31
C ALA A 398 15.72 -11.51 -12.41
N ASP A 399 16.23 -10.27 -12.39
CA ASP A 399 17.16 -9.73 -13.38
C ASP A 399 18.62 -9.69 -12.85
N ARG A 400 19.01 -10.68 -12.02
CA ARG A 400 20.31 -10.77 -11.33
C ARG A 400 21.56 -10.62 -12.20
N HIS A 401 21.45 -10.84 -13.51
CA HIS A 401 22.55 -10.66 -14.47
C HIS A 401 22.85 -9.17 -14.71
N PHE A 402 21.82 -8.32 -14.65
CA PHE A 402 21.96 -6.88 -14.65
C PHE A 402 22.20 -6.35 -13.22
N TRP A 403 21.38 -6.80 -12.25
CA TRP A 403 21.45 -6.40 -10.85
C TRP A 403 22.55 -7.14 -10.07
N THR A 404 23.79 -6.95 -10.52
CA THR A 404 25.00 -7.33 -9.78
C THR A 404 25.10 -6.57 -8.44
N PRO A 405 25.87 -7.07 -7.44
CA PRO A 405 26.05 -6.37 -6.15
C PRO A 405 26.43 -4.89 -6.31
N GLN A 406 27.33 -4.60 -7.25
CA GLN A 406 27.76 -3.24 -7.59
C GLN A 406 26.61 -2.37 -8.13
N ALA A 407 25.76 -2.92 -9.00
CA ALA A 407 24.62 -2.19 -9.57
C ALA A 407 23.54 -1.93 -8.51
N ILE A 408 23.29 -2.89 -7.61
CA ILE A 408 22.37 -2.73 -6.48
C ILE A 408 22.89 -1.62 -5.55
N ALA A 409 24.13 -1.74 -5.06
CA ALA A 409 24.74 -0.72 -4.20
C ALA A 409 24.72 0.67 -4.88
N ALA A 410 25.05 0.74 -6.17
CA ALA A 410 24.99 1.99 -6.92
C ALA A 410 23.59 2.63 -6.96
N PHE A 411 22.53 1.84 -7.16
CA PHE A 411 21.15 2.33 -7.15
C PHE A 411 20.70 2.83 -5.77
N LEU A 412 21.19 2.19 -4.70
CA LEU A 412 20.76 2.48 -3.32
C LEU A 412 21.58 3.58 -2.62
N ARG A 413 22.85 3.81 -2.99
CA ARG A 413 23.82 4.59 -2.18
C ARG A 413 23.44 6.04 -1.89
N GLU A 414 22.72 6.70 -2.79
CA GLU A 414 22.36 8.14 -2.68
C GLU A 414 21.05 8.37 -1.90
N VAL A 415 20.45 7.30 -1.36
CA VAL A 415 19.21 7.34 -0.59
C VAL A 415 19.55 7.21 0.90
N PRO A 416 19.02 8.07 1.80
CA PRO A 416 19.27 7.92 3.24
C PRO A 416 18.74 6.58 3.79
N ASN A 417 19.49 5.96 4.70
CA ASN A 417 19.20 4.62 5.23
C ASN A 417 17.86 4.53 5.98
N ASP A 418 17.42 5.62 6.61
CA ASP A 418 16.13 5.72 7.29
C ASP A 418 14.94 6.03 6.34
N LYS A 419 15.22 6.30 5.06
CA LYS A 419 14.25 6.77 4.05
C LYS A 419 13.95 5.76 2.93
N LEU A 420 14.55 4.57 2.98
CA LEU A 420 14.23 3.46 2.08
C LEU A 420 13.95 2.18 2.86
N LEU A 421 12.89 1.48 2.45
CA LEU A 421 12.49 0.16 2.91
C LEU A 421 12.42 -0.80 1.72
N VAL A 422 13.31 -1.79 1.67
CA VAL A 422 13.30 -2.82 0.62
C VAL A 422 12.45 -4.01 1.08
N LEU A 423 11.50 -4.43 0.24
CA LEU A 423 10.73 -5.66 0.44
C LEU A 423 11.45 -6.80 -0.28
N ASP A 424 12.23 -7.61 0.43
CA ASP A 424 12.93 -8.79 -0.12
C ASP A 424 11.97 -9.98 -0.20
N ILE A 425 11.00 -9.87 -1.13
CA ILE A 425 9.80 -10.72 -1.17
C ILE A 425 10.04 -12.12 -1.74
N GLY A 426 11.13 -12.33 -2.47
CA GLY A 426 11.29 -13.48 -3.37
C GLY A 426 12.16 -14.62 -2.81
N ASN A 427 12.35 -14.76 -1.50
CA ASN A 427 13.34 -15.70 -0.96
C ASN A 427 13.00 -17.19 -1.20
N ASP A 428 11.75 -17.52 -1.53
CA ASP A 428 11.30 -18.84 -1.97
C ASP A 428 11.65 -19.15 -3.44
N ARG A 429 12.09 -18.14 -4.21
CA ARG A 429 12.40 -18.22 -5.65
C ARG A 429 13.84 -17.85 -5.98
N TYR A 430 14.33 -16.80 -5.35
CA TYR A 430 15.65 -16.18 -5.50
C TYR A 430 16.32 -16.03 -4.12
N PRO A 431 16.56 -17.15 -3.39
CA PRO A 431 17.13 -17.12 -2.06
C PRO A 431 18.52 -16.46 -2.04
N GLY A 432 18.78 -15.67 -1.01
CA GLY A 432 20.07 -15.03 -0.79
C GLY A 432 20.26 -13.68 -1.51
N THR A 433 19.19 -13.10 -2.06
CA THR A 433 19.21 -11.75 -2.67
C THR A 433 19.74 -10.69 -1.69
N TRP A 434 19.28 -10.70 -0.43
CA TRP A 434 19.82 -9.82 0.62
C TRP A 434 21.31 -10.06 0.93
N LYS A 435 21.84 -11.30 0.82
CA LYS A 435 23.27 -11.56 1.02
C LYS A 435 24.11 -11.03 -0.14
N LEU A 436 23.59 -11.17 -1.36
CA LEU A 436 24.21 -10.66 -2.58
C LEU A 436 24.30 -9.13 -2.59
N SER A 437 23.36 -8.44 -1.92
CA SER A 437 23.30 -6.98 -1.79
C SER A 437 23.92 -6.42 -0.49
N ASP A 438 24.65 -7.22 0.29
CA ASP A 438 25.20 -6.86 1.61
C ASP A 438 24.14 -6.26 2.56
N ALA A 439 23.05 -7.01 2.76
CA ALA A 439 21.84 -6.61 3.46
C ALA A 439 21.29 -5.23 3.00
N PHE A 440 21.36 -5.01 1.68
CA PHE A 440 20.98 -3.79 0.99
C PHE A 440 21.76 -2.54 1.43
N ASP A 441 23.07 -2.66 1.69
CA ASP A 441 23.97 -1.52 1.96
C ASP A 441 23.40 -0.55 3.03
N GLY A 442 23.04 -1.12 4.19
CA GLY A 442 22.52 -0.42 5.35
C GLY A 442 21.11 0.17 5.22
N LYS A 443 20.35 -0.09 4.13
CA LYS A 443 18.93 0.30 4.03
C LYS A 443 18.05 -0.61 4.89
N GLN A 444 16.92 -0.10 5.39
CA GLN A 444 15.95 -0.95 6.09
C GLN A 444 15.34 -1.97 5.12
N TRP A 445 15.07 -3.18 5.60
CA TRP A 445 14.48 -4.20 4.74
C TRP A 445 13.58 -5.20 5.48
N ILE A 446 12.67 -5.82 4.73
CA ILE A 446 11.71 -6.84 5.19
C ILE A 446 11.97 -8.13 4.44
N TYR A 447 12.21 -9.21 5.17
CA TYR A 447 12.37 -10.55 4.60
C TYR A 447 11.00 -11.17 4.33
N GLY A 448 10.83 -11.86 3.21
CA GLY A 448 9.60 -12.62 2.99
C GLY A 448 9.63 -13.57 1.81
N TYR A 449 8.46 -14.18 1.61
CA TYR A 449 8.19 -15.18 0.58
C TYR A 449 6.99 -14.72 -0.25
N VAL A 450 7.00 -15.01 -1.55
CA VAL A 450 5.81 -14.86 -2.38
C VAL A 450 4.86 -16.02 -2.08
N HIS A 451 5.39 -17.25 -2.06
CA HIS A 451 4.65 -18.51 -1.92
C HIS A 451 3.64 -18.77 -3.05
N ASN A 452 2.62 -17.93 -3.22
CA ASN A 452 1.63 -18.08 -4.29
C ASN A 452 1.96 -17.25 -5.53
N TYR A 453 2.11 -17.93 -6.67
CA TYR A 453 2.30 -17.33 -7.99
C TYR A 453 1.04 -17.54 -8.85
N GLY A 454 0.61 -16.51 -9.57
CA GLY A 454 -0.48 -16.53 -10.55
C GLY A 454 -1.88 -16.80 -10.00
N GLY A 455 -2.08 -16.81 -8.67
CA GLY A 455 -3.33 -17.31 -8.07
C GLY A 455 -3.50 -18.82 -8.21
N SER A 456 -2.42 -19.57 -8.44
CA SER A 456 -2.45 -21.02 -8.61
C SER A 456 -2.95 -21.74 -7.35
N ASN A 457 -3.69 -22.84 -7.54
CA ASN A 457 -4.37 -23.57 -6.47
C ASN A 457 -3.95 -25.05 -6.21
N PRO A 458 -2.70 -25.50 -6.46
CA PRO A 458 -2.26 -26.79 -5.93
C PRO A 458 -2.19 -26.77 -4.40
N VAL A 459 -2.15 -27.95 -3.78
CA VAL A 459 -1.85 -28.12 -2.36
C VAL A 459 -0.33 -28.20 -2.18
N TYR A 460 0.28 -27.19 -1.55
CA TYR A 460 1.72 -27.12 -1.32
C TYR A 460 2.07 -26.17 -0.17
N GLY A 461 3.34 -26.23 0.26
CA GLY A 461 3.90 -25.42 1.34
C GLY A 461 4.87 -26.24 2.18
N ASP A 462 6.12 -25.79 2.28
CA ASP A 462 7.13 -26.46 3.11
C ASP A 462 7.28 -25.75 4.45
N LEU A 463 6.55 -26.22 5.46
CA LEU A 463 6.59 -25.66 6.80
C LEU A 463 7.97 -25.83 7.47
N ALA A 464 8.73 -26.87 7.12
CA ALA A 464 10.08 -27.05 7.67
C ALA A 464 11.05 -26.02 7.09
N PHE A 465 10.97 -25.75 5.78
CA PHE A 465 11.72 -24.68 5.13
C PHE A 465 11.48 -23.32 5.81
N TYR A 466 10.23 -22.85 5.90
CA TYR A 466 9.93 -21.52 6.48
C TYR A 466 10.42 -21.37 7.93
N ARG A 467 10.33 -22.44 8.72
CA ARG A 467 10.81 -22.48 10.11
C ARG A 467 12.33 -22.38 10.19
N ASP A 468 13.04 -23.21 9.43
CA ASP A 468 14.49 -23.36 9.54
C ASP A 468 15.23 -22.20 8.86
N ASP A 469 14.68 -21.67 7.77
CA ASP A 469 15.16 -20.50 7.06
C ASP A 469 14.99 -19.22 7.89
N LEU A 470 13.81 -18.99 8.51
CA LEU A 470 13.63 -17.83 9.40
C LEU A 470 14.50 -17.92 10.66
N ARG A 471 14.73 -19.13 11.20
CA ARG A 471 15.71 -19.36 12.28
C ARG A 471 17.13 -19.03 11.84
N ALA A 472 17.53 -19.42 10.63
CA ALA A 472 18.84 -19.11 10.08
C ALA A 472 19.02 -17.59 9.90
N LEU A 473 18.03 -16.89 9.32
CA LEU A 473 18.04 -15.42 9.19
C LEU A 473 18.18 -14.72 10.55
N LEU A 474 17.39 -15.12 11.55
CA LEU A 474 17.44 -14.53 12.88
C LEU A 474 18.74 -14.84 13.63
N ALA A 475 19.42 -15.95 13.33
CA ALA A 475 20.74 -16.29 13.84
C ALA A 475 21.90 -15.59 13.10
N ASP A 476 21.70 -15.21 11.83
CA ASP A 476 22.73 -14.59 10.99
C ASP A 476 23.16 -13.22 11.55
N LYS A 477 24.46 -12.94 11.60
CA LYS A 477 24.98 -11.67 12.13
C LYS A 477 24.96 -10.55 11.09
N ASP A 478 24.93 -10.92 9.81
CA ASP A 478 25.11 -10.01 8.68
C ASP A 478 23.77 -9.49 8.14
N LYS A 479 22.64 -9.82 8.80
CA LYS A 479 21.29 -9.32 8.44
C LYS A 479 21.10 -7.80 8.57
N GLN A 480 22.02 -7.10 9.23
CA GLN A 480 22.03 -5.65 9.46
C GLN A 480 20.64 -5.09 9.83
N GLN A 481 20.05 -4.24 8.97
CA GLN A 481 18.82 -3.47 9.20
C GLN A 481 17.54 -4.25 8.82
N LEU A 482 17.48 -5.53 9.17
CA LEU A 482 16.27 -6.34 9.06
C LEU A 482 15.22 -5.81 10.05
N VAL A 483 14.18 -5.13 9.54
CA VAL A 483 13.12 -4.52 10.36
C VAL A 483 11.80 -5.28 10.33
N GLY A 484 11.63 -6.23 9.40
CA GLY A 484 10.35 -6.92 9.26
C GLY A 484 10.41 -8.31 8.64
N PHE A 485 9.26 -8.99 8.74
CA PHE A 485 8.97 -10.25 8.07
C PHE A 485 7.61 -10.17 7.36
N GLY A 486 7.36 -10.92 6.29
CA GLY A 486 6.06 -10.91 5.64
C GLY A 486 5.82 -11.99 4.58
N ALA A 487 4.57 -12.06 4.12
CA ALA A 487 4.17 -12.89 2.99
C ALA A 487 3.59 -12.01 1.87
N PHE A 488 4.03 -12.23 0.64
CA PHE A 488 3.74 -11.40 -0.53
C PHE A 488 3.11 -12.21 -1.67
N PRO A 489 1.98 -12.91 -1.42
CA PRO A 489 1.37 -13.79 -2.41
C PRO A 489 0.71 -13.03 -3.56
N GLU A 490 0.95 -13.49 -4.78
CA GLU A 490 0.25 -12.98 -5.95
C GLU A 490 -1.26 -13.29 -5.89
N GLY A 491 -1.67 -14.43 -5.32
CA GLY A 491 -3.08 -14.74 -5.08
C GLY A 491 -3.38 -15.41 -3.73
N LEU A 492 -4.58 -15.20 -3.21
CA LEU A 492 -5.03 -15.68 -1.90
C LEU A 492 -6.00 -16.87 -1.99
N HIS A 493 -6.61 -17.25 -0.86
CA HIS A 493 -7.65 -18.28 -0.72
C HIS A 493 -7.20 -19.71 -1.03
N THR A 494 -5.90 -19.98 -0.91
CA THR A 494 -5.32 -21.33 -1.01
C THR A 494 -4.28 -21.51 0.09
N ASN A 495 -4.11 -22.75 0.56
CA ASN A 495 -3.04 -23.15 1.49
C ASN A 495 -2.92 -22.25 2.75
N SER A 496 -4.05 -21.80 3.33
CA SER A 496 -4.05 -20.89 4.49
C SER A 496 -3.19 -21.33 5.67
N VAL A 497 -3.05 -22.65 5.88
CA VAL A 497 -2.15 -23.26 6.88
C VAL A 497 -0.69 -22.78 6.77
N VAL A 498 -0.23 -22.44 5.57
CA VAL A 498 1.12 -21.92 5.32
C VAL A 498 1.24 -20.50 5.89
N TYR A 499 0.28 -19.63 5.62
CA TYR A 499 0.28 -18.24 6.09
C TYR A 499 0.06 -18.15 7.60
N GLU A 500 -0.87 -18.96 8.13
CA GLU A 500 -1.07 -19.16 9.57
C GLU A 500 0.27 -19.53 10.25
N TYR A 501 1.01 -20.50 9.69
CA TYR A 501 2.31 -20.89 10.23
C TYR A 501 3.39 -19.81 10.09
N MET A 502 3.51 -19.17 8.92
CA MET A 502 4.45 -18.05 8.69
C MET A 502 4.26 -16.93 9.71
N TYR A 503 3.02 -16.50 9.94
CA TYR A 503 2.75 -15.42 10.90
C TYR A 503 2.86 -15.88 12.35
N ALA A 504 2.62 -17.16 12.68
CA ALA A 504 2.96 -17.71 14.00
C ALA A 504 4.48 -17.68 14.27
N LEU A 505 5.32 -18.01 13.27
CA LEU A 505 6.78 -17.90 13.38
C LEU A 505 7.23 -16.45 13.63
N ALA A 506 6.53 -15.45 13.06
CA ALA A 506 6.82 -14.03 13.25
C ALA A 506 6.66 -13.54 14.71
N TRP A 507 6.03 -14.34 15.58
CA TRP A 507 5.89 -14.10 17.02
C TRP A 507 6.63 -15.13 17.89
N GLY A 508 7.51 -15.94 17.30
CA GLY A 508 8.30 -16.95 18.03
C GLY A 508 7.60 -18.29 18.23
N GLY A 509 6.58 -18.61 17.41
CA GLY A 509 6.09 -19.98 17.27
C GLY A 509 7.19 -20.96 16.86
N GLN A 510 7.02 -22.26 17.16
CA GLN A 510 8.02 -23.30 16.92
C GLN A 510 7.59 -24.36 15.89
#